data_AF-A0A383EMJ7-F1
#
_entry.id   AF-A0A383EMJ7-F1
#
_cell.length_a   1.000
_cell.length_b   1.000
_cell.length_c   1.000
_cell.angle_alpha   90.00
_cell.angle_beta   90.00
_cell.angle_gamma   90.00
#
_symmetry.space_group_name_H-M   'P 1'
#
loop_
_entity.id
_entity.type
_entity.pdbx_description
1 polymer ?
#
loop_
_entity_poly.entity_id
_entity_poly.type
_entity_poly.pdbx_seq_one_letter_code
_entity_poly.pdbx_strand_id
1 'polypeptide(L)'
;MRYFSVIICVLALYGGLSAQQDQRNVVTEEDYARAESFLAQHTNPLVFGGSVSPQWLSDGRFWFRSINPEGETYLLVDPIRRSREPAFDHQRLADMLTGMTGRIIEPSGLPLEDMWIEDGTLVALMAGGRDLLCDLSRYACKFLDGDVPAFSRDEAVSPDGKSVVFIKDHNLWLRSLDTGGESPLTTDGVED
;
A
#
# COMPACT_ATOMS: atom_id res chain seq x y z
N MET A 1 85.58 -11.50 -61.10
CA MET A 1 84.36 -12.30 -60.89
C MET A 1 83.65 -11.75 -59.67
N ARG A 2 82.33 -11.57 -59.79
CA ARG A 2 81.43 -10.91 -58.84
C ARG A 2 81.13 -11.83 -57.66
N TYR A 3 81.15 -11.31 -56.42
CA TYR A 3 80.24 -11.75 -55.37
C TYR A 3 79.76 -10.54 -54.56
N PHE A 4 78.44 -10.51 -54.42
CA PHE A 4 77.58 -9.45 -53.92
C PHE A 4 77.04 -9.91 -52.57
N SER A 5 76.76 -8.97 -51.64
CA SER A 5 75.68 -9.09 -50.63
C SER A 5 75.90 -10.11 -49.49
N VAL A 6 75.48 -9.94 -48.22
CA VAL A 6 74.41 -9.16 -47.61
C VAL A 6 74.82 -8.79 -46.17
N ILE A 7 74.62 -7.53 -45.78
CA ILE A 7 74.57 -7.07 -44.39
C ILE A 7 73.19 -7.45 -43.84
N ILE A 8 73.13 -8.32 -42.83
CA ILE A 8 71.89 -8.59 -42.08
C ILE A 8 71.87 -7.67 -40.85
N CYS A 9 71.13 -6.57 -40.96
CA CYS A 9 70.67 -5.77 -39.83
C CYS A 9 69.67 -6.59 -39.00
N VAL A 10 70.06 -7.01 -37.79
CA VAL A 10 69.13 -7.51 -36.78
C VAL A 10 68.45 -6.30 -36.13
N LEU A 11 67.29 -5.93 -36.68
CA LEU A 11 66.42 -4.88 -36.14
C LEU A 11 65.62 -5.42 -34.95
N ALA A 12 65.64 -4.65 -33.87
CA ALA A 12 65.00 -4.90 -32.60
C ALA A 12 63.48 -5.11 -32.71
N LEU A 13 62.99 -6.21 -32.12
CA LEU A 13 61.59 -6.39 -31.76
C LEU A 13 61.49 -6.47 -30.23
N TYR A 14 61.72 -5.34 -29.57
CA TYR A 14 61.16 -5.09 -28.25
C TYR A 14 59.72 -4.61 -28.45
N GLY A 15 58.82 -5.54 -28.79
CA GLY A 15 57.39 -5.30 -28.67
C GLY A 15 57.07 -5.13 -27.19
N GLY A 16 56.86 -3.89 -26.77
CA GLY A 16 56.39 -3.60 -25.42
C GLY A 16 55.11 -4.39 -25.16
N LEU A 17 55.11 -5.19 -24.09
CA LEU A 17 53.88 -5.56 -23.43
C LEU A 17 53.22 -4.26 -23.00
N SER A 18 52.30 -3.74 -23.82
CA SER A 18 51.24 -2.88 -23.31
C SER A 18 50.48 -3.76 -22.34
N ALA A 19 50.81 -3.63 -21.05
CA ALA A 19 49.93 -4.05 -19.99
C ALA A 19 48.57 -3.40 -20.32
N GLN A 20 47.59 -4.23 -20.66
CA GLN A 20 46.20 -3.82 -20.61
C GLN A 20 46.01 -3.36 -19.16
N GLN A 21 46.11 -2.06 -18.91
CA GLN A 21 45.62 -1.49 -17.68
C GLN A 21 44.15 -1.87 -17.67
N ASP A 22 43.84 -2.88 -16.87
CA ASP A 22 42.51 -3.18 -16.39
C ASP A 22 42.00 -1.85 -15.86
N GLN A 23 41.20 -1.17 -16.69
CA GLN A 23 40.56 0.08 -16.36
C GLN A 23 39.49 -0.32 -15.36
N ARG A 24 39.93 -0.58 -14.12
CA ARG A 24 39.06 -0.95 -13.01
C ARG A 24 38.06 0.18 -12.94
N ASN A 25 36.81 -0.09 -13.32
CA ASN A 25 35.74 0.86 -13.20
C ASN A 25 35.70 1.28 -11.72
N VAL A 26 36.20 2.48 -11.44
CA VAL A 26 36.20 3.02 -10.08
C VAL A 26 34.75 3.35 -9.79
N VAL A 27 34.13 2.56 -8.93
CA VAL A 27 32.75 2.79 -8.48
C VAL A 27 32.74 4.08 -7.68
N THR A 28 31.95 5.04 -8.14
CA THR A 28 31.81 6.37 -7.52
C THR A 28 30.66 6.39 -6.51
N GLU A 29 30.57 7.44 -5.69
CA GLU A 29 29.41 7.66 -4.82
C GLU A 29 28.11 7.80 -5.62
N GLU A 30 28.16 8.42 -6.81
CA GLU A 30 27.01 8.52 -7.72
C GLU A 30 26.55 7.14 -8.22
N ASP A 31 27.49 6.21 -8.42
CA ASP A 31 27.16 4.83 -8.77
C ASP A 31 26.46 4.10 -7.62
N TYR A 32 26.88 4.33 -6.38
CA TYR A 32 26.21 3.80 -5.19
C TYR A 32 24.82 4.42 -4.99
N ALA A 33 24.68 5.74 -5.11
CA ALA A 33 23.39 6.42 -4.98
C ALA A 33 22.39 5.94 -6.04
N ARG A 34 22.86 5.74 -7.27
CA ARG A 34 22.04 5.16 -8.33
C ARG A 34 21.66 3.71 -8.03
N ALA A 35 22.59 2.89 -7.56
CA ALA A 35 22.30 1.51 -7.16
C ALA A 35 21.30 1.45 -5.98
N GLU A 36 21.44 2.35 -5.00
CA GLU A 36 20.52 2.49 -3.88
C GLU A 36 19.10 2.84 -4.34
N SER A 37 18.95 3.73 -5.33
CA SER A 37 17.63 4.06 -5.89
C SER A 37 16.90 2.87 -6.54
N PHE A 38 17.62 1.79 -6.87
CA PHE A 38 17.03 0.55 -7.40
C PHE A 38 16.68 -0.48 -6.32
N LEU A 39 16.96 -0.21 -5.04
CA LEU A 39 16.54 -1.08 -3.95
C LEU A 39 15.02 -1.20 -3.89
N ALA A 40 14.54 -2.35 -3.42
CA ALA A 40 13.11 -2.71 -3.40
C ALA A 40 12.23 -1.66 -2.70
N GLN A 41 12.73 -1.00 -1.65
CA GLN A 41 11.99 0.05 -0.95
C GLN A 41 11.66 1.28 -1.82
N HIS A 42 12.49 1.56 -2.84
CA HIS A 42 12.30 2.67 -3.77
C HIS A 42 11.56 2.24 -5.05
N THR A 43 11.72 0.98 -5.46
CA THR A 43 11.15 0.47 -6.72
C THR A 43 9.80 -0.21 -6.54
N ASN A 44 9.54 -0.92 -5.43
CA ASN A 44 8.25 -1.57 -5.17
C ASN A 44 7.06 -0.61 -5.23
N PRO A 45 7.12 0.63 -4.68
CA PRO A 45 6.01 1.58 -4.77
C PRO A 45 5.70 2.03 -6.21
N LEU A 46 6.60 1.78 -7.16
CA LEU A 46 6.41 2.13 -8.58
C LEU A 46 5.76 0.99 -9.38
N VAL A 47 5.59 -0.19 -8.79
CA VAL A 47 5.00 -1.36 -9.43
C VAL A 47 3.51 -1.43 -9.13
N PHE A 48 2.69 -1.10 -10.13
CA PHE A 48 1.23 -1.16 -10.05
C PHE A 48 0.68 -2.33 -10.86
N GLY A 49 -0.42 -2.93 -10.40
CA GLY A 49 -1.11 -4.02 -11.11
C GLY A 49 -0.30 -5.32 -11.26
N GLY A 50 0.81 -5.48 -10.54
CA GLY A 50 1.67 -6.66 -10.58
C GLY A 50 1.20 -7.84 -9.72
N SER A 51 0.19 -7.64 -8.87
CA SER A 51 -0.38 -8.66 -8.00
C SER A 51 -1.90 -8.65 -8.05
N VAL A 52 -2.49 -9.83 -7.93
CA VAL A 52 -3.93 -10.03 -7.81
C VAL A 52 -4.16 -10.90 -6.59
N SER A 53 -4.91 -10.39 -5.61
CA SER A 53 -5.39 -11.15 -4.46
C SER A 53 -6.90 -11.34 -4.61
N PRO A 54 -7.34 -12.45 -5.24
CA PRO A 54 -8.75 -12.63 -5.58
C PRO A 54 -9.58 -13.01 -4.35
N GLN A 55 -10.74 -12.36 -4.22
CA GLN A 55 -11.81 -12.72 -3.28
C GLN A 55 -12.97 -13.30 -4.09
N TRP A 56 -13.21 -14.59 -3.92
CA TRP A 56 -14.17 -15.34 -4.75
C TRP A 56 -15.61 -15.17 -4.25
N LEU A 57 -16.52 -14.95 -5.20
CA LEU A 57 -17.96 -15.00 -4.99
C LEU A 57 -18.47 -16.44 -5.21
N SER A 58 -19.63 -16.78 -4.63
CA SER A 58 -20.22 -18.11 -4.78
C SER A 58 -20.57 -18.51 -6.23
N ASP A 59 -20.77 -17.52 -7.11
CA ASP A 59 -21.11 -17.71 -8.52
C ASP A 59 -19.89 -17.89 -9.44
N GLY A 60 -18.68 -17.92 -8.89
CA GLY A 60 -17.44 -18.13 -9.63
C GLY A 60 -16.83 -16.86 -10.24
N ARG A 61 -17.43 -15.68 -10.01
CA ARG A 61 -16.74 -14.40 -10.19
C ARG A 61 -15.80 -14.14 -9.01
N PHE A 62 -14.89 -13.20 -9.17
CA PHE A 62 -14.05 -12.74 -8.06
C PHE A 62 -13.79 -11.24 -8.16
N TRP A 63 -13.63 -10.59 -7.01
CA TRP A 63 -13.16 -9.21 -6.97
C TRP A 63 -11.76 -9.12 -6.37
N PHE A 64 -11.05 -8.03 -6.63
CA PHE A 64 -9.77 -7.73 -6.01
C PHE A 64 -9.55 -6.23 -5.90
N ARG A 65 -8.76 -5.82 -4.90
CA ARG A 65 -8.25 -4.45 -4.77
C ARG A 65 -7.06 -4.26 -5.70
N SER A 66 -7.10 -3.22 -6.52
CA SER A 66 -6.03 -2.79 -7.41
C SER A 66 -5.57 -1.40 -7.00
N ILE A 67 -4.26 -1.21 -6.89
CA ILE A 67 -3.64 0.10 -6.62
C ILE A 67 -2.99 0.59 -7.90
N ASN A 68 -3.22 1.85 -8.23
CA ASN A 68 -2.68 2.57 -9.36
C ASN A 68 -2.31 4.01 -8.94
N PRO A 69 -1.60 4.79 -9.79
CA PRO A 69 -1.20 6.17 -9.44
C PRO A 69 -2.37 7.11 -9.11
N GLU A 70 -3.57 6.78 -9.58
CA GLU A 70 -4.81 7.55 -9.35
C GLU A 70 -5.49 7.19 -8.01
N GLY A 71 -5.05 6.12 -7.34
CA GLY A 71 -5.55 5.67 -6.04
C GLY A 71 -5.81 4.16 -6.02
N GLU A 72 -6.77 3.74 -5.20
CA GLU A 72 -7.26 2.37 -5.19
C GLU A 72 -8.57 2.23 -5.96
N THR A 73 -8.77 1.04 -6.53
CA THR A 73 -10.03 0.64 -7.12
C THR A 73 -10.32 -0.82 -6.80
N TYR A 74 -11.59 -1.18 -6.80
CA TYR A 74 -12.06 -2.55 -6.59
C TYR A 74 -12.65 -3.04 -7.88
N LEU A 75 -12.07 -4.11 -8.44
CA LEU A 75 -12.45 -4.66 -9.74
C LEU A 75 -13.09 -6.01 -9.55
N LEU A 76 -14.21 -6.24 -10.25
CA LEU A 76 -14.88 -7.52 -10.39
C LEU A 76 -14.52 -8.14 -11.74
N VAL A 77 -14.19 -9.42 -11.71
CA VAL A 77 -13.85 -10.22 -12.88
C VAL A 77 -14.87 -11.34 -13.03
N ASP A 78 -15.41 -11.48 -14.25
CA ASP A 78 -16.19 -12.63 -14.66
C ASP A 78 -15.37 -13.47 -15.64
N PRO A 79 -14.81 -14.62 -15.20
CA PRO A 79 -13.98 -15.46 -16.06
C PRO A 79 -14.74 -16.05 -17.26
N ILE A 80 -16.04 -16.28 -17.11
CA ILE A 80 -16.89 -16.89 -18.14
C ILE A 80 -17.21 -15.85 -19.22
N ARG A 81 -17.60 -14.64 -18.80
CA ARG A 81 -17.88 -13.51 -19.71
C ARG A 81 -16.62 -12.81 -20.19
N ARG A 82 -15.46 -13.10 -19.61
CA ARG A 82 -14.17 -12.45 -19.89
C ARG A 82 -14.25 -10.93 -19.71
N SER A 83 -15.00 -10.50 -18.69
CA SER A 83 -15.17 -9.09 -18.38
C SER A 83 -14.41 -8.71 -17.11
N ARG A 84 -14.05 -7.43 -17.05
CA ARG A 84 -13.46 -6.77 -15.89
C ARG A 84 -14.10 -5.39 -15.77
N GLU A 85 -14.72 -5.14 -14.65
CA GLU A 85 -15.47 -3.90 -14.37
C GLU A 85 -15.30 -3.50 -12.91
N PRO A 86 -15.67 -2.27 -12.51
CA PRO A 86 -15.73 -1.90 -11.10
C PRO A 86 -16.63 -2.88 -10.32
N ALA A 87 -16.20 -3.30 -9.13
CA ALA A 87 -16.98 -4.19 -8.28
C ALA A 87 -18.27 -3.53 -7.75
N PHE A 88 -18.26 -2.19 -7.68
CA PHE A 88 -19.36 -1.32 -7.33
C PHE A 88 -19.03 0.10 -7.82
N ASP A 89 -19.99 1.03 -7.73
CA ASP A 89 -19.78 2.45 -8.03
C ASP A 89 -19.07 3.13 -6.85
N HIS A 90 -17.77 3.38 -7.01
CA HIS A 90 -16.92 3.99 -5.99
C HIS A 90 -17.38 5.39 -5.59
N GLN A 91 -17.90 6.19 -6.54
CA GLN A 91 -18.37 7.54 -6.26
C GLN A 91 -19.60 7.50 -5.37
N ARG A 92 -20.59 6.68 -5.73
CA ARG A 92 -21.82 6.56 -4.92
C ARG A 92 -21.55 6.06 -3.52
N LEU A 93 -20.63 5.11 -3.37
CA LEU A 93 -20.25 4.62 -2.05
C LEU A 93 -19.53 5.72 -1.26
N ALA A 94 -18.56 6.42 -1.86
CA ALA A 94 -17.86 7.54 -1.23
C ALA A 94 -18.81 8.66 -0.78
N ASP A 95 -19.78 9.04 -1.61
CA ASP A 95 -20.80 10.04 -1.28
C ASP A 95 -21.66 9.59 -0.08
N MET A 96 -22.09 8.34 -0.07
CA MET A 96 -22.86 7.76 1.04
C MET A 96 -22.05 7.78 2.34
N LEU A 97 -20.79 7.31 2.30
CA LEU A 97 -19.92 7.31 3.47
C LEU A 97 -19.60 8.73 3.96
N THR A 98 -19.43 9.68 3.04
CA THR A 98 -19.27 11.10 3.37
C THR A 98 -20.49 11.62 4.13
N GLY A 99 -21.69 11.30 3.67
CA GLY A 99 -22.94 11.65 4.35
C GLY A 99 -23.08 11.02 5.74
N MET A 100 -22.61 9.78 5.93
CA MET A 100 -22.67 9.08 7.23
C MET A 100 -21.66 9.59 8.25
N THR A 101 -20.46 9.95 7.79
CA THR A 101 -19.33 10.28 8.67
C THR A 101 -19.13 11.77 8.86
N GLY A 102 -19.69 12.61 7.97
CA GLY A 102 -19.43 14.05 7.92
C GLY A 102 -18.02 14.40 7.44
N ARG A 103 -17.25 13.43 6.95
CA ARG A 103 -15.89 13.60 6.42
C ARG A 103 -15.90 13.38 4.92
N ILE A 104 -15.19 14.22 4.17
CA ILE A 104 -15.04 14.03 2.72
C ILE A 104 -14.24 12.74 2.49
N ILE A 105 -14.84 11.79 1.78
CA ILE A 105 -14.21 10.54 1.37
C ILE A 105 -14.07 10.57 -0.15
N GLU A 106 -12.86 10.32 -0.64
CA GLU A 106 -12.58 10.26 -2.07
C GLU A 106 -12.90 8.86 -2.63
N PRO A 107 -13.46 8.75 -3.85
CA PRO A 107 -13.77 7.46 -4.48
C PRO A 107 -12.56 6.57 -4.69
N SER A 108 -11.38 7.17 -4.87
CA SER A 108 -10.11 6.47 -5.09
C SER A 108 -9.36 6.13 -3.80
N GLY A 109 -10.00 6.27 -2.64
CA GLY A 109 -9.40 6.04 -1.33
C GLY A 109 -10.47 5.68 -0.31
N LEU A 110 -11.21 4.61 -0.56
CA LEU A 110 -12.28 4.20 0.34
C LEU A 110 -11.67 3.65 1.64
N PRO A 111 -12.11 4.12 2.82
CA PRO A 111 -11.58 3.68 4.10
C PRO A 111 -12.18 2.33 4.48
N LEU A 112 -11.95 1.29 3.68
CA LEU A 112 -12.51 -0.05 3.86
C LEU A 112 -11.37 -1.06 4.08
N GLU A 113 -11.42 -1.72 5.22
CA GLU A 113 -10.56 -2.81 5.65
C GLU A 113 -11.39 -4.09 5.76
N ASP A 114 -10.74 -5.25 5.73
CA ASP A 114 -11.37 -6.58 5.91
C ASP A 114 -12.70 -6.73 5.15
N MET A 115 -12.74 -6.29 3.90
CA MET A 115 -13.96 -6.21 3.10
C MET A 115 -14.33 -7.57 2.49
N TRP A 116 -15.64 -7.85 2.43
CA TRP A 116 -16.23 -8.90 1.61
C TRP A 116 -17.49 -8.41 0.88
N ILE A 117 -17.77 -9.02 -0.26
CA ILE A 117 -18.94 -8.74 -1.09
C ILE A 117 -19.61 -10.08 -1.38
N GLU A 118 -20.93 -10.15 -1.21
CA GLU A 118 -21.74 -11.31 -1.62
C GLU A 118 -23.15 -10.82 -1.98
N ASP A 119 -23.71 -11.27 -3.11
CA ASP A 119 -25.10 -10.97 -3.52
C ASP A 119 -25.50 -9.48 -3.45
N GLY A 120 -24.59 -8.58 -3.85
CA GLY A 120 -24.81 -7.13 -3.83
C GLY A 120 -24.80 -6.52 -2.42
N THR A 121 -24.39 -7.29 -1.42
CA THR A 121 -24.11 -6.84 -0.07
C THR A 121 -22.61 -6.67 0.09
N LEU A 122 -22.18 -5.52 0.59
CA LEU A 122 -20.80 -5.28 1.03
C LEU A 122 -20.78 -5.22 2.54
N VAL A 123 -19.83 -5.91 3.14
CA VAL A 123 -19.47 -5.70 4.53
C VAL A 123 -17.99 -5.42 4.61
N ALA A 124 -17.61 -4.49 5.46
CA ALA A 124 -16.22 -4.10 5.66
C ALA A 124 -16.05 -3.53 7.05
N LEU A 125 -14.81 -3.56 7.53
CA LEU A 125 -14.38 -2.71 8.63
C LEU A 125 -14.07 -1.33 8.07
N MET A 126 -14.78 -0.29 8.51
CA MET A 126 -14.41 1.07 8.13
C MET A 126 -13.13 1.48 8.85
N ALA A 127 -12.23 2.21 8.18
CA ALA A 127 -11.05 2.77 8.82
C ALA A 127 -11.50 3.66 9.99
N GLY A 128 -11.02 3.33 11.18
CA GLY A 128 -11.57 3.85 12.41
C GLY A 128 -12.55 2.91 13.11
N GLY A 129 -12.58 1.62 12.75
CA GLY A 129 -12.96 0.51 13.63
C GLY A 129 -14.45 0.12 13.69
N ARG A 130 -15.25 0.48 12.69
CA ARG A 130 -16.69 0.17 12.72
C ARG A 130 -17.10 -0.75 11.59
N ASP A 131 -17.81 -1.81 11.93
CA ASP A 131 -18.36 -2.72 10.93
C ASP A 131 -19.46 -2.01 10.15
N LEU A 132 -19.31 -2.01 8.84
CA LEU A 132 -20.18 -1.36 7.88
C LEU A 132 -20.91 -2.43 7.06
N LEU A 133 -22.22 -2.35 6.99
CA LEU A 133 -23.04 -3.14 6.07
C LEU A 133 -23.69 -2.22 5.05
N CYS A 134 -23.48 -2.53 3.77
CA CYS A 134 -24.02 -1.79 2.64
C CYS A 134 -24.81 -2.69 1.69
N ASP A 135 -25.99 -2.23 1.29
CA ASP A 135 -26.70 -2.72 0.11
C ASP A 135 -26.21 -1.92 -1.11
N LEU A 136 -25.42 -2.57 -1.97
CA LEU A 136 -24.82 -1.95 -3.16
C LEU A 136 -25.83 -1.69 -4.29
N SER A 137 -27.02 -2.28 -4.24
CA SER A 137 -28.07 -1.99 -5.22
C SER A 137 -28.74 -0.65 -4.93
N ARG A 138 -28.83 -0.29 -3.64
CA ARG A 138 -29.44 0.95 -3.15
C ARG A 138 -28.42 2.00 -2.73
N TYR A 139 -27.15 1.62 -2.60
CA TYR A 139 -26.10 2.40 -1.93
C TYR A 139 -26.56 2.89 -0.56
N ALA A 140 -27.17 1.99 0.21
CA ALA A 140 -27.65 2.26 1.55
C ALA A 140 -26.78 1.51 2.54
N CYS A 141 -26.12 2.25 3.43
CA CYS A 141 -25.18 1.70 4.39
C CYS A 141 -25.63 1.97 5.83
N LYS A 142 -25.28 1.07 6.74
CA LYS A 142 -25.43 1.24 8.18
C LYS A 142 -24.21 0.65 8.87
N PHE A 143 -23.87 1.19 10.03
CA PHE A 143 -22.95 0.51 10.92
C PHE A 143 -23.67 -0.67 11.59
N LEU A 144 -22.96 -1.78 11.77
CA LEU A 144 -23.50 -3.04 12.30
C LEU A 144 -23.52 -3.10 13.83
N ASP A 145 -22.90 -2.14 14.51
CA ASP A 145 -22.87 -2.11 15.97
C ASP A 145 -24.29 -2.04 16.56
N GLY A 146 -24.68 -3.08 17.30
CA GLY A 146 -25.20 -2.87 18.65
C GLY A 146 -24.00 -2.77 19.59
N ASP A 147 -23.98 -1.74 20.44
CA ASP A 147 -22.93 -1.32 21.39
C ASP A 147 -21.70 -2.23 21.50
N VAL A 148 -20.60 -1.90 20.80
CA VAL A 148 -19.34 -1.31 21.34
C VAL A 148 -18.46 -0.93 20.12
N PRO A 149 -17.92 0.31 20.01
CA PRO A 149 -17.17 0.78 18.83
C PRO A 149 -15.75 0.21 18.80
N ALA A 150 -15.11 0.06 17.64
CA ALA A 150 -13.69 0.40 17.59
C ALA A 150 -13.56 1.78 16.95
N PHE A 151 -12.75 2.63 17.58
CA PHE A 151 -12.05 3.77 17.01
C PHE A 151 -10.60 3.28 16.78
N SER A 152 -9.86 3.87 15.83
CA SER A 152 -8.40 3.82 15.60
C SER A 152 -7.55 2.67 16.21
N ARG A 153 -6.51 2.19 15.51
CA ARG A 153 -5.51 1.24 16.07
C ARG A 153 -4.92 1.63 17.44
N ASP A 154 -4.99 2.92 17.79
CA ASP A 154 -4.48 3.50 19.03
C ASP A 154 -5.53 3.67 20.15
N GLU A 155 -6.76 3.17 19.95
CA GLU A 155 -7.84 3.21 20.94
C GLU A 155 -8.32 1.79 21.29
N ALA A 156 -8.55 1.52 22.58
CA ALA A 156 -9.03 0.24 23.08
C ALA A 156 -10.26 0.44 23.97
N VAL A 157 -11.35 -0.25 23.65
CA VAL A 157 -12.60 -0.14 24.42
C VAL A 157 -12.63 -1.17 25.54
N SER A 158 -13.17 -0.76 26.70
CA SER A 158 -13.30 -1.63 27.87
C SER A 158 -14.22 -2.82 27.57
N PRO A 159 -13.98 -4.00 28.17
CA PRO A 159 -14.81 -5.20 27.93
C PRO A 159 -16.29 -5.03 28.27
N ASP A 160 -16.64 -4.06 29.12
CA ASP A 160 -18.01 -3.71 29.50
C ASP A 160 -18.63 -2.60 28.62
N GLY A 161 -17.90 -2.09 27.63
CA GLY A 161 -18.38 -1.10 26.65
C GLY A 161 -18.58 0.31 27.19
N LYS A 162 -18.11 0.63 28.40
CA LYS A 162 -18.38 1.93 29.06
C LYS A 162 -17.28 2.97 28.88
N SER A 163 -16.09 2.57 28.46
CA SER A 163 -14.94 3.48 28.41
C SER A 163 -13.95 3.10 27.33
N VAL A 164 -13.17 4.08 26.86
CA VAL A 164 -12.12 3.91 25.87
C VAL A 164 -10.80 4.41 26.42
N VAL A 165 -9.74 3.62 26.27
CA VAL A 165 -8.36 4.06 26.45
C VAL A 165 -7.81 4.53 25.12
N PHE A 166 -7.16 5.69 25.07
CA PHE A 166 -6.59 6.28 23.86
C PHE A 166 -5.31 7.07 24.18
N ILE A 167 -4.54 7.44 23.14
CA ILE A 167 -3.33 8.26 23.28
C ILE A 167 -3.65 9.74 22.97
N LYS A 168 -3.25 10.63 23.88
CA LYS A 168 -3.34 12.09 23.72
C LYS A 168 -2.18 12.76 24.42
N ASP A 169 -1.50 13.69 23.73
CA ASP A 169 -0.30 14.38 24.21
C ASP A 169 0.77 13.40 24.72
N HIS A 170 1.03 12.33 23.95
CA HIS A 170 1.94 11.22 24.27
C HIS A 170 1.61 10.45 25.56
N ASN A 171 0.43 10.65 26.14
CA ASN A 171 -0.02 10.00 27.36
C ASN A 171 -1.22 9.09 27.10
N LEU A 172 -1.44 8.12 27.97
CA LEU A 172 -2.65 7.32 28.01
C LEU A 172 -3.77 8.11 28.68
N TRP A 173 -4.96 8.10 28.07
CA TRP A 173 -6.16 8.75 28.56
C TRP A 173 -7.33 7.78 28.56
N LEU A 174 -8.28 7.98 29.49
CA LEU A 174 -9.54 7.27 29.56
C LEU A 174 -10.68 8.23 29.21
N ARG A 175 -11.54 7.84 28.28
CA ARG A 175 -12.79 8.54 27.92
C ARG A 175 -14.00 7.69 28.28
N SER A 176 -14.93 8.25 29.04
CA SER A 176 -16.24 7.64 29.28
C SER A 176 -17.09 7.68 28.01
N LEU A 177 -17.68 6.55 27.62
CA LEU A 177 -18.60 6.48 26.47
C LEU A 177 -20.01 6.99 26.83
N ASP A 178 -20.38 6.96 28.11
CA ASP A 178 -21.69 7.45 28.58
C ASP A 178 -21.74 8.98 28.66
N THR A 179 -20.64 9.62 29.07
CA THR A 179 -20.60 11.05 29.39
C THR A 179 -19.65 11.86 28.51
N GLY A 180 -18.76 11.20 27.76
CA GLY A 180 -17.71 11.86 26.98
C GLY A 180 -16.58 12.47 27.83
N GLY A 181 -16.60 12.30 29.15
CA GLY A 181 -15.58 12.85 30.04
C GLY A 181 -14.23 12.15 29.86
N GLU A 182 -13.14 12.93 29.81
CA GLU A 182 -11.77 12.45 29.64
C GLU A 182 -10.94 12.64 30.92
N SER A 183 -10.07 11.68 31.22
CA SER A 183 -9.10 11.77 32.33
C SER A 183 -7.76 11.15 31.95
N PRO A 184 -6.62 11.74 32.37
CA PRO A 184 -5.31 11.17 32.09
C PRO A 184 -5.03 9.95 32.97
N LEU A 185 -4.42 8.91 32.39
CA LEU A 185 -3.89 7.73 33.09
C LEU A 185 -2.37 7.80 33.28
N THR A 186 -1.66 8.48 32.38
CA THR A 186 -0.23 8.82 32.51
C THR A 186 -0.02 10.32 32.30
N THR A 187 1.14 10.83 32.70
CA THR A 187 1.48 12.28 32.54
C THR A 187 2.92 12.55 32.10
N ASP A 188 3.73 11.51 31.96
CA ASP A 188 5.18 11.57 31.72
C ASP A 188 5.58 11.22 30.28
N GLY A 189 4.60 11.01 29.38
CA GLY A 189 4.85 10.74 27.97
C GLY A 189 5.48 11.92 27.22
N VAL A 190 6.41 11.61 26.31
CA VAL A 190 7.11 12.57 25.43
C VAL A 190 7.17 12.02 24.00
N GLU A 191 7.31 12.91 23.02
CA GLU A 191 7.55 12.56 21.61
C GLU A 191 8.96 12.00 21.42
N ASP A 192 9.10 11.00 20.54
CA ASP A 192 10.38 10.40 20.15
C ASP A 192 11.18 11.29 19.19
#